data_AF-A0A382DSL9-F1
#
_entry.id   AF-A0A382DSL9-F1
#
_cell.length_a   1.000
_cell.length_b   1.000
_cell.length_c   1.000
_cell.angle_alpha   90.00
_cell.angle_beta   90.00
_cell.angle_gamma   90.00
#
_symmetry.space_group_name_H-M   'P 1'
#
loop_
_entity.id
_entity.type
_entity.pdbx_description
1 polymer ?
#
loop_
_entity_poly.entity_id
_entity_poly.type
_entity_poly.pdbx_seq_one_letter_code
_entity_poly.pdbx_strand_id
1 'polypeptide(L)'
;MMPRVREWLNSMVQLRHEYATISKRVDNMMSAQSDVGGDSVNQSIKLLSDIQGILGEFKKHEIFIKDAERGLVDFPSRRGTREVFLCWEKSEDDIAHWHELDTGYDNREPL
;
A
#
# COMPACT_ATOMS: atom_id res chain seq x y z
N MET A 1 -11.69 2.63 -12.41
CA MET A 1 -11.27 2.30 -11.03
C MET A 1 -9.79 2.64 -10.81
N MET A 2 -8.89 2.11 -11.64
CA MET A 2 -7.42 2.22 -11.51
C MET A 2 -6.84 3.61 -11.15
N PRO A 3 -7.34 4.77 -11.64
CA PRO A 3 -6.80 6.07 -11.24
C PRO A 3 -6.78 6.32 -9.71
N ARG A 4 -7.83 5.90 -8.98
CA ARG A 4 -7.85 6.00 -7.50
C ARG A 4 -6.87 5.05 -6.84
N VAL A 5 -6.70 3.84 -7.38
CA VAL A 5 -5.72 2.89 -6.87
C VAL A 5 -4.30 3.44 -7.06
N ARG A 6 -4.03 4.06 -8.21
CA ARG A 6 -2.78 4.78 -8.51
C ARG A 6 -2.53 5.93 -7.52
N GLU A 7 -3.56 6.73 -7.22
CA GLU A 7 -3.51 7.80 -6.21
C GLU A 7 -3.22 7.26 -4.80
N TRP A 8 -3.94 6.22 -4.36
CA TRP A 8 -3.76 5.59 -3.05
C TRP A 8 -2.36 4.97 -2.88
N LEU A 9 -1.83 4.30 -3.91
CA LEU A 9 -0.47 3.78 -3.91
C LEU A 9 0.56 4.91 -3.78
N ASN A 10 0.42 6.00 -4.55
CA ASN A 10 1.32 7.16 -4.48
C ASN A 10 1.34 7.77 -3.07
N SER A 11 0.17 8.08 -2.51
CA SER A 11 0.04 8.67 -1.17
C SER A 11 0.58 7.73 -0.09
N MET A 12 0.38 6.41 -0.22
CA MET A 12 0.89 5.43 0.73
C MET A 12 2.43 5.35 0.71
N VAL A 13 3.07 5.36 -0.47
CA VAL A 13 4.54 5.41 -0.61
C VAL A 13 5.08 6.69 0.05
N GLN A 14 4.51 7.84 -0.31
CA GLN A 14 4.91 9.13 0.24
C GLN A 14 4.80 9.15 1.78
N LEU A 15 3.64 8.80 2.33
CA LEU A 15 3.41 8.80 3.78
C LEU A 15 4.32 7.80 4.52
N ARG A 16 4.66 6.65 3.91
CA ARG A 16 5.69 5.74 4.47
C ARG A 16 7.07 6.40 4.55
N HIS A 17 7.51 7.11 3.51
CA HIS A 17 8.80 7.81 3.53
C HIS A 17 8.83 8.96 4.53
N GLU A 18 7.75 9.75 4.62
CA GLU A 18 7.60 10.82 5.61
C GLU A 18 7.62 10.25 7.05
N TYR A 19 6.81 9.21 7.30
CA TYR A 19 6.77 8.54 8.60
C TYR A 19 8.13 7.94 8.98
N ALA A 20 8.81 7.23 8.07
CA ALA A 20 10.12 6.63 8.31
C ALA A 20 11.26 7.66 8.48
N THR A 21 11.01 8.93 8.14
CA THR A 21 11.92 10.06 8.41
C THR A 21 11.64 10.64 9.80
N ILE A 22 10.36 10.85 10.14
CA ILE A 22 9.94 11.43 11.42
C ILE A 22 10.11 10.44 12.58
N SER A 23 9.88 9.13 12.39
CA SER A 23 10.09 8.12 13.43
C SER A 23 11.54 8.11 13.91
N LYS A 24 12.51 8.05 12.98
CA LYS A 24 13.95 8.12 13.28
C LYS A 24 14.32 9.39 14.04
N ARG A 25 13.65 10.52 13.75
CA ARG A 25 13.84 11.77 14.49
C ARG A 25 13.32 11.64 15.93
N VAL A 26 12.13 11.05 16.13
CA VAL A 26 11.57 10.77 17.46
C VAL A 26 12.49 9.82 18.25
N ASP A 27 12.93 8.71 17.65
CA ASP A 27 13.83 7.73 18.27
C ASP A 27 15.15 8.38 18.75
N ASN A 28 15.74 9.25 17.93
CA ASN A 28 16.95 10.00 18.26
C ASN A 28 16.72 11.05 19.37
N MET A 29 15.55 11.69 19.43
CA MET A 29 15.24 12.68 20.47
C MET A 29 14.87 12.02 21.82
N MET A 30 14.22 10.85 21.78
CA MET A 30 13.93 10.06 22.98
C MET A 30 15.20 9.50 23.61
N SER A 31 16.14 8.98 22.80
CA SER A 31 17.44 8.50 23.28
C SER A 31 18.35 9.64 23.76
N ALA A 32 18.18 10.87 23.26
CA ALA A 32 18.87 12.07 23.74
C ALA A 32 18.23 12.73 24.98
N GLN A 33 17.14 12.18 25.53
CA GLN A 33 16.37 12.74 26.66
C GLN A 33 15.92 14.21 26.45
N SER A 34 15.67 14.62 25.20
CA SER A 34 15.29 16.01 24.88
C SER A 34 13.77 16.21 24.89
N ASP A 35 13.29 17.19 25.66
CA ASP A 35 11.85 17.48 25.87
C ASP A 35 11.11 18.04 24.62
N VAL A 36 11.82 18.19 23.50
CA VAL A 36 11.29 18.73 22.22
C VAL A 36 10.51 17.67 21.41
N GLY A 37 10.16 16.53 22.01
CA GLY A 37 9.56 15.39 21.31
C GLY A 37 8.11 15.60 20.85
N GLY A 38 7.33 16.42 21.57
CA GLY A 38 5.87 16.51 21.44
C GLY A 38 5.35 16.71 20.01
N ASP A 39 5.87 17.72 19.29
CA ASP A 39 5.41 18.01 17.93
C ASP A 39 5.75 16.90 16.93
N SER A 40 6.91 16.25 17.07
CA SER A 40 7.32 15.16 16.18
C SER A 40 6.54 13.86 16.46
N VAL A 41 6.14 13.63 17.71
CA VAL A 41 5.23 12.53 18.09
C VAL A 41 3.82 12.80 17.58
N ASN A 42 3.31 14.03 17.70
CA ASN A 42 2.01 14.41 17.13
C ASN A 42 1.99 14.25 15.59
N GLN A 43 3.09 14.60 14.90
CA GLN A 43 3.23 14.37 13.47
C GLN A 43 3.30 12.88 13.11
N SER A 44 4.03 12.04 13.86
CA SER A 44 4.09 10.60 13.58
C SER A 44 2.74 9.90 13.80
N ILE A 45 1.99 10.28 14.83
CA ILE A 45 0.62 9.80 15.08
C ILE A 45 -0.32 10.19 13.93
N LYS A 46 -0.23 11.43 13.43
CA LYS A 46 -1.05 11.86 12.29
C LYS A 46 -0.73 11.03 11.04
N LEU A 47 0.55 10.87 10.69
CA LEU A 47 0.97 10.10 9.52
C LEU A 47 0.53 8.62 9.62
N LEU A 48 0.57 8.02 10.81
CA LEU A 48 0.00 6.69 11.05
C LEU A 48 -1.51 6.66 10.78
N SER A 49 -2.27 7.65 11.24
CA SER A 49 -3.71 7.75 10.95
C SER A 49 -4.00 7.90 9.45
N ASP A 50 -3.21 8.72 8.74
CA ASP A 50 -3.37 8.93 7.30
C ASP A 50 -3.04 7.64 6.51
N ILE A 51 -2.01 6.88 6.93
CA ILE A 51 -1.69 5.54 6.38
C ILE A 51 -2.81 4.53 6.65
N GLN A 52 -3.34 4.48 7.88
CA GLN A 52 -4.45 3.59 8.23
C GLN A 52 -5.73 3.92 7.44
N GLY A 53 -5.99 5.19 7.16
CA GLY A 53 -7.09 5.61 6.28
C GLY A 53 -6.97 5.03 4.87
N ILE A 54 -5.78 5.09 4.26
CA ILE A 54 -5.53 4.51 2.93
C ILE A 54 -5.65 2.98 2.96
N LEU A 55 -5.05 2.31 3.93
CA LEU A 55 -5.18 0.84 4.10
C LEU A 55 -6.65 0.42 4.32
N GLY A 56 -7.45 1.28 4.96
CA GLY A 56 -8.90 1.14 5.08
C GLY A 56 -9.61 1.11 3.73
N GLU A 57 -9.28 2.02 2.81
CA GLU A 57 -9.87 2.04 1.45
C GLU A 57 -9.45 0.82 0.62
N PHE A 58 -8.19 0.37 0.69
CA PHE A 58 -7.76 -0.89 0.05
C PHE A 58 -8.58 -2.08 0.57
N LYS A 59 -8.68 -2.24 1.89
CA LYS A 59 -9.45 -3.32 2.52
C LYS A 59 -10.95 -3.28 2.18
N LYS A 60 -11.54 -2.08 2.18
CA LYS A 60 -12.96 -1.81 1.85
C LYS A 60 -13.32 -2.15 0.41
N HIS A 61 -12.34 -2.08 -0.49
CA HIS A 61 -12.48 -2.48 -1.90
C HIS A 61 -11.92 -3.88 -2.20
N GLU A 62 -11.56 -4.64 -1.17
CA GLU A 62 -10.99 -6.00 -1.26
C GLU A 62 -9.71 -6.07 -2.12
N ILE A 63 -8.95 -4.97 -2.19
CA ILE A 63 -7.72 -4.85 -2.99
C ILE A 63 -6.51 -5.27 -2.15
N PHE A 64 -5.75 -6.25 -2.64
CA PHE A 64 -4.59 -6.80 -1.94
C PHE A 64 -3.30 -6.16 -2.45
N ILE A 65 -2.66 -5.35 -1.63
CA ILE A 65 -1.34 -4.76 -1.93
C ILE A 65 -0.28 -5.88 -1.90
N LYS A 66 0.48 -6.07 -2.99
CA LYS A 66 1.54 -7.10 -3.08
C LYS A 66 2.94 -6.49 -3.03
N ASP A 67 3.18 -5.41 -3.79
CA ASP A 67 4.38 -4.57 -3.67
C ASP A 67 3.97 -3.11 -3.83
N ALA A 68 3.99 -2.38 -2.72
CA ALA A 68 3.54 -0.99 -2.69
C ALA A 68 4.53 0.01 -3.29
N GLU A 69 5.81 -0.32 -3.45
CA GLU A 69 6.83 0.56 -4.03
C GLU A 69 6.79 0.48 -5.56
N ARG A 70 6.66 -0.74 -6.10
CA ARG A 70 6.32 -0.97 -7.51
C ARG A 70 4.92 -0.46 -7.87
N GLY A 71 4.00 -0.51 -6.89
CA GLY A 71 2.59 -0.17 -7.10
C GLY A 71 1.79 -1.33 -7.69
N LEU A 72 2.08 -2.53 -7.22
CA LEU A 72 1.50 -3.80 -7.61
C LEU A 72 0.40 -4.23 -6.62
N VAL A 73 -0.78 -4.54 -7.15
CA VAL A 73 -1.93 -5.03 -6.37
C VAL A 73 -2.67 -6.15 -7.10
N ASP A 74 -3.40 -6.94 -6.32
CA ASP A 74 -4.32 -7.95 -6.82
C ASP A 74 -5.78 -7.62 -6.44
N PHE A 75 -6.71 -7.98 -7.32
CA PHE A 75 -8.16 -7.88 -7.11
C PHE A 75 -8.79 -9.29 -7.16
N PRO A 76 -9.57 -9.72 -6.16
CA PRO A 76 -10.34 -10.95 -6.22
C PRO A 76 -11.30 -10.95 -7.41
N SER A 77 -11.36 -12.07 -8.13
CA SER A 77 -12.26 -12.26 -9.27
C SER A 77 -12.56 -13.74 -9.49
N ARG A 78 -13.42 -14.04 -10.46
CA ARG A 78 -13.88 -15.40 -10.76
C ARG A 78 -13.84 -15.69 -12.26
N ARG A 79 -12.96 -16.60 -12.70
CA ARG A 79 -12.96 -17.15 -14.06
C ARG A 79 -13.80 -18.42 -14.06
N GLY A 80 -15.11 -18.25 -14.28
CA GLY A 80 -16.11 -19.31 -14.22
C GLY A 80 -16.32 -19.84 -12.80
N THR A 81 -16.05 -21.13 -12.59
CA THR A 81 -16.14 -21.76 -11.26
C THR A 81 -14.93 -21.50 -10.38
N ARG A 82 -13.77 -21.13 -10.94
CA ARG A 82 -12.54 -20.86 -10.20
C ARG A 82 -12.49 -19.43 -9.65
N GLU A 83 -11.84 -19.30 -8.50
CA GLU A 83 -11.47 -18.01 -7.90
C GLU A 83 -10.02 -17.70 -8.28
N VAL A 84 -9.78 -16.45 -8.66
CA VAL A 84 -8.51 -15.99 -9.24
C VAL A 84 -8.21 -14.58 -8.74
N PHE A 85 -6.94 -14.21 -8.76
CA PHE A 85 -6.52 -12.82 -8.62
C PHE A 85 -6.32 -12.20 -10.00
N LEU A 86 -6.88 -11.01 -10.21
CA LEU A 86 -6.51 -10.13 -11.30
C LEU A 86 -5.35 -9.26 -10.82
N CYS A 87 -4.26 -9.22 -11.57
CA CYS A 87 -3.02 -8.55 -11.18
C CYS A 87 -2.85 -7.25 -11.98
N TRP A 88 -2.48 -6.17 -11.30
CA TRP A 88 -2.21 -4.87 -11.92
C TRP A 88 -1.01 -4.18 -11.27
N GLU A 89 -0.08 -3.73 -12.11
CA GLU A 89 1.03 -2.86 -11.71
C GLU A 89 0.76 -1.42 -12.15
N LYS A 90 1.13 -0.45 -11.31
CA LYS A 90 0.91 1.00 -11.50
C LYS A 90 1.36 1.55 -12.86
N SER A 91 2.27 0.88 -13.57
CA SER A 91 2.72 1.20 -14.93
C SER A 91 1.78 0.77 -16.06
N GLU A 92 0.84 -0.15 -15.80
CA GLU A 92 -0.16 -0.63 -16.77
C GLU A 92 -1.36 0.33 -16.81
N ASP A 93 -1.93 0.58 -17.99
CA ASP A 93 -3.10 1.47 -18.13
C ASP A 93 -4.40 0.85 -17.59
N ASP A 94 -4.56 -0.47 -17.76
CA ASP A 94 -5.66 -1.27 -17.22
C ASP A 94 -5.16 -2.67 -16.86
N ILE A 95 -6.01 -3.49 -16.24
CA ILE A 95 -5.70 -4.85 -15.82
C ILE A 95 -5.47 -5.75 -17.06
N ALA A 96 -4.27 -6.33 -17.19
CA ALA A 96 -3.91 -7.21 -18.31
C ALA A 96 -3.68 -8.69 -17.92
N HIS A 97 -3.51 -8.98 -16.62
CA HIS A 97 -2.99 -10.26 -16.13
C HIS A 97 -3.86 -10.87 -15.02
N TRP A 98 -3.79 -12.19 -14.87
CA TRP A 98 -4.40 -12.92 -13.75
C TRP A 98 -3.54 -14.13 -13.32
N HIS A 99 -3.81 -14.67 -12.13
CA HIS A 99 -3.23 -15.91 -11.62
C HIS A 99 -4.21 -16.63 -10.65
N GLU A 100 -3.97 -17.91 -10.37
CA GLU A 100 -4.75 -18.66 -9.37
C GLU A 100 -4.32 -18.30 -7.93
N LEU A 101 -5.18 -18.56 -6.95
CA LEU A 101 -4.95 -18.21 -5.54
C LEU A 101 -3.67 -18.81 -4.96
N ASP A 102 -3.39 -20.08 -5.29
CA ASP A 102 -2.25 -20.84 -4.77
C ASP A 102 -0.97 -20.68 -5.62
N THR A 103 -1.03 -19.95 -6.73
CA THR A 103 0.12 -19.68 -7.60
C THR A 103 0.71 -18.29 -7.32
N GLY A 104 2.02 -18.23 -7.08
CA GLY A 104 2.75 -16.96 -7.00
C GLY A 104 2.79 -16.20 -8.34
N TYR A 105 3.17 -14.90 -8.29
CA TYR A 105 3.18 -14.00 -9.45
C TYR A 105 3.88 -14.58 -10.67
N ASP A 106 4.88 -15.45 -10.55
CA ASP A 106 5.64 -15.93 -11.72
C ASP A 106 4.80 -16.78 -12.69
N ASN A 107 3.62 -17.26 -12.28
CA ASN A 107 2.65 -17.97 -13.10
C ASN A 107 1.49 -17.05 -13.54
N ARG A 108 1.78 -16.01 -14.34
CA ARG A 108 0.74 -15.12 -14.90
C ARG A 108 0.20 -15.67 -16.20
N GLU A 109 -1.11 -15.60 -16.35
CA GLU A 109 -1.76 -15.74 -17.64
C GLU A 109 -2.33 -14.38 -18.08
N PRO A 110 -2.29 -14.05 -19.39
CA PRO A 110 -3.04 -12.91 -19.92
C PRO A 110 -4.54 -13.14 -19.78
N LEU A 111 -5.30 -12.06 -19.67
CA LEU A 111 -6.75 -12.07 -19.44
C LEU A 111 -7.58 -12.62 -20.62
#